data_AF-A0A0S2HX18-F1
#
_entry.id   AF-A0A0S2HX18-F1
#
_cell.length_a   1.000
_cell.length_b   1.000
_cell.length_c   1.000
_cell.angle_alpha   90.00
_cell.angle_beta   90.00
_cell.angle_gamma   90.00
#
_symmetry.space_group_name_H-M   'P 1'
#
loop_
_entity.id
_entity.type
_entity.pdbx_description
1 polymer ?
#
loop_
_entity_poly.entity_id
_entity_poly.type
_entity_poly.pdbx_seq_one_letter_code
_entity_poly.pdbx_strand_id
1 'polypeptide(L)'
;MKQFDVIVIGAGAAGLMAAGRAAEKGARVLVLEKMKREGRKLLITGKGRCNITNDLAVSEFIKHVYPNGRFLRNAFNRFYSQDVLQLLEQYGVETVLERGGRYYPKSQKAADVVRALKKWIDELGVEVRFGQQVYELLLENNAIKGVRCNQERFDCEKIIIATGGKSYPATGSTGDGYCLAEAVGHTIENIRPALVPLTVESKVPGKLESLNLRNINAILWIDGKKAAEQFGEMTFISRGLDGPVILTLSRAAVDALNHKRKVVVTIDLKPALDEKKLDNRFLRDLDANGKKKFRNVFSDWLPAALVPVFMEELKLDGEKECSQVSASERKAIRKLFKNWTFKITGHRPWEEAIVTAGGVATSEVSPKTMESKLIAGLHFAGEVLDLDAETGGFNLQIAWSTGWVAGDAVK
;
A
#
# COMPACT_ATOMS: atom_id res chain seq x y z
N MET A 1 16.77 18.58 -33.28
CA MET A 1 16.41 17.46 -32.38
C MET A 1 17.05 17.73 -31.04
N LYS A 2 16.29 17.68 -29.93
CA LYS A 2 16.87 17.84 -28.58
C LYS A 2 17.31 16.45 -28.09
N GLN A 3 18.61 16.19 -28.12
CA GLN A 3 19.19 14.95 -27.65
C GLN A 3 19.39 15.01 -26.13
N PHE A 4 18.85 14.02 -25.43
CA PHE A 4 19.06 13.80 -23.99
C PHE A 4 19.81 12.48 -23.81
N ASP A 5 20.64 12.39 -22.77
CA ASP A 5 21.31 11.12 -22.45
C ASP A 5 20.28 10.13 -21.89
N VAL A 6 19.41 10.64 -21.02
CA VAL A 6 18.43 9.85 -20.27
C VAL A 6 17.06 10.53 -20.31
N ILE A 7 16.02 9.75 -20.60
CA ILE A 7 14.62 10.16 -20.42
C ILE A 7 13.99 9.35 -19.30
N VAL A 8 13.40 10.04 -18.31
CA VAL A 8 12.62 9.42 -17.24
C VAL A 8 11.14 9.67 -17.49
N ILE A 9 10.33 8.62 -17.47
CA ILE A 9 8.88 8.70 -17.71
C ILE A 9 8.16 8.61 -16.36
N GLY A 10 7.60 9.74 -15.93
CA GLY A 10 6.92 9.93 -14.64
C GLY A 10 7.78 10.68 -13.63
N ALA A 11 7.23 11.74 -13.03
CA ALA A 11 7.84 12.55 -11.97
C ALA A 11 7.30 12.17 -10.58
N GLY A 12 7.11 10.86 -10.35
CA GLY A 12 6.78 10.29 -9.04
C GLY A 12 8.01 10.07 -8.17
N ALA A 13 7.83 9.36 -7.06
CA ALA A 13 8.90 9.03 -6.11
C ALA A 13 10.14 8.43 -6.79
N ALA A 14 9.96 7.34 -7.53
CA ALA A 14 11.06 6.65 -8.21
C ALA A 14 11.66 7.50 -9.35
N GLY A 15 10.83 8.24 -10.08
CA GLY A 15 11.28 9.04 -11.22
C GLY A 15 12.14 10.23 -10.82
N LEU A 16 11.76 10.94 -9.76
CA LEU A 16 12.57 12.04 -9.21
C LEU A 16 13.91 11.54 -8.69
N MET A 17 13.92 10.38 -8.01
CA MET A 17 15.16 9.73 -7.55
C MET A 17 16.07 9.32 -8.71
N ALA A 18 15.50 8.69 -9.74
CA ALA A 18 16.24 8.28 -10.92
C ALA A 18 16.83 9.47 -11.67
N ALA A 19 16.04 10.54 -11.84
CA ALA A 19 16.46 11.73 -12.55
C ALA A 19 17.57 12.48 -11.82
N GLY A 20 17.42 12.71 -10.52
CA GLY A 20 18.45 13.33 -9.69
C GLY A 20 19.74 12.53 -9.72
N ARG A 21 19.66 11.21 -9.50
CA ARG A 21 20.86 10.37 -9.50
C ARG A 21 21.57 10.31 -10.86
N ALA A 22 20.83 10.21 -11.96
CA ALA A 22 21.43 10.25 -13.29
C ALA A 22 22.12 11.60 -13.56
N ALA A 23 21.52 12.71 -13.15
CA ALA A 23 22.12 14.04 -13.31
C ALA A 23 23.36 14.24 -12.42
N GLU A 24 23.41 13.68 -11.20
CA GLU A 24 24.62 13.65 -10.37
C GLU A 24 25.79 12.92 -11.05
N LYS A 25 25.49 11.92 -11.88
CA LYS A 25 26.49 11.23 -12.72
C LYS A 25 26.89 12.03 -13.97
N GLY A 26 26.32 13.21 -14.16
CA GLY A 26 26.55 14.09 -15.29
C GLY A 26 25.66 13.81 -16.49
N ALA A 27 24.56 13.05 -16.35
CA ALA A 27 23.61 12.84 -17.45
C ALA A 27 22.83 14.12 -17.75
N ARG A 28 22.60 14.41 -19.04
CA ARG A 28 21.57 15.35 -19.44
C ARG A 28 20.21 14.67 -19.39
N VAL A 29 19.41 14.98 -18.37
CA VAL A 29 18.14 14.28 -18.07
C VAL A 29 16.92 15.10 -18.47
N LEU A 30 15.95 14.43 -19.10
CA LEU A 30 14.58 14.93 -19.27
C LEU A 30 13.59 14.03 -18.52
N VAL A 31 12.73 14.63 -17.71
CA VAL A 31 11.57 13.97 -17.09
C VAL A 31 10.30 14.37 -17.84
N LEU A 32 9.56 13.37 -18.33
CA LEU A 32 8.25 13.55 -18.94
C LEU A 32 7.15 13.17 -17.95
N GLU A 33 6.35 14.14 -17.53
CA GLU A 33 5.25 13.96 -16.58
C GLU A 33 3.93 14.36 -17.22
N LYS A 34 2.95 13.45 -17.24
CA LYS A 34 1.65 13.72 -17.84
C LYS A 34 0.80 14.66 -17.00
N MET A 35 1.02 14.70 -15.70
CA MET A 35 0.32 15.57 -14.78
C MET A 35 0.87 16.99 -14.82
N LYS A 36 0.12 17.94 -14.26
CA LYS A 36 0.49 19.37 -14.22
C LYS A 36 1.58 19.71 -13.20
N ARG A 37 1.96 18.75 -12.34
CA ARG A 37 2.92 18.87 -11.24
C ARG A 37 3.47 17.48 -10.90
N GLU A 38 4.69 17.45 -10.41
CA GLU A 38 5.40 16.29 -9.91
C GLU A 38 4.82 15.78 -8.58
N GLY A 39 5.15 14.54 -8.21
CA GLY A 39 4.92 14.01 -6.86
C GLY A 39 3.45 13.93 -6.43
N ARG A 40 2.46 13.97 -7.33
CA ARG A 40 1.03 14.01 -6.95
C ARG A 40 0.60 12.87 -6.04
N LYS A 41 1.06 11.64 -6.30
CA LYS A 41 0.78 10.49 -5.41
C LYS A 41 1.57 10.59 -4.11
N LEU A 42 2.83 11.05 -4.17
CA LEU A 42 3.67 11.27 -2.98
C LEU A 42 2.99 12.23 -1.98
N LEU A 43 2.35 13.29 -2.46
CA LEU A 43 1.61 14.28 -1.66
C LEU A 43 0.46 13.69 -0.83
N ILE A 44 -0.13 12.57 -1.24
CA ILE A 44 -1.25 11.95 -0.52
C ILE A 44 -0.83 10.78 0.39
N THR A 45 0.42 10.31 0.26
CA THR A 45 0.94 9.20 1.08
C THR A 45 0.94 9.54 2.56
N GLY A 46 0.75 8.53 3.42
CA GLY A 46 0.69 8.73 4.87
C GLY A 46 -0.40 9.72 5.30
N LYS A 47 -1.52 9.79 4.55
CA LYS A 47 -2.60 10.78 4.73
C LYS A 47 -2.09 12.22 4.67
N GLY A 48 -1.22 12.51 3.70
CA GLY A 48 -0.62 13.83 3.50
C GLY A 48 0.65 14.09 4.31
N ARG A 49 1.10 13.13 5.13
CA ARG A 49 2.30 13.26 5.97
C ARG A 49 3.57 12.73 5.32
N CYS A 50 3.45 11.82 4.34
CA CYS A 50 4.54 11.05 3.74
C CYS A 50 5.30 10.18 4.74
N ASN A 51 4.95 8.89 4.79
CA ASN A 51 5.72 7.88 5.52
C ASN A 51 6.96 7.51 4.69
N ILE A 52 8.03 8.27 4.83
CA ILE A 52 9.21 8.31 3.94
C ILE A 52 9.82 6.92 3.74
N THR A 53 10.09 6.22 4.84
CA THR A 53 10.75 4.92 4.86
C THR A 53 10.49 4.20 6.19
N ASN A 54 11.10 3.02 6.37
CA ASN A 54 11.05 2.24 7.59
C ASN A 54 12.45 1.97 8.16
N ASP A 55 12.56 1.89 9.48
CA ASP A 55 13.80 1.67 10.24
C ASP A 55 14.24 0.20 10.32
N LEU A 56 13.43 -0.73 9.81
CA LEU A 56 13.81 -2.14 9.77
C LEU A 56 15.10 -2.37 9.00
N ALA A 57 15.91 -3.31 9.47
CA ALA A 57 17.06 -3.80 8.71
C ALA A 57 16.60 -4.52 7.44
N VAL A 58 17.46 -4.51 6.40
CA VAL A 58 17.19 -5.12 5.09
C VAL A 58 16.65 -6.56 5.19
N SER A 59 17.21 -7.39 6.07
CA SER A 59 16.79 -8.79 6.25
C SER A 59 15.35 -8.94 6.72
N GLU A 60 14.86 -8.00 7.53
CA GLU A 60 13.49 -7.98 8.02
C GLU A 60 12.57 -7.26 7.03
N PHE A 61 13.01 -6.13 6.48
CA PHE A 61 12.24 -5.36 5.51
C PHE A 61 11.78 -6.20 4.32
N ILE A 62 12.67 -7.01 3.72
CA ILE A 62 12.32 -7.81 2.54
C ILE A 62 11.21 -8.84 2.80
N LYS A 63 10.90 -9.15 4.06
CA LYS A 63 9.78 -10.05 4.42
C LYS A 63 8.42 -9.38 4.25
N HIS A 64 8.39 -8.04 4.24
CA HIS A 64 7.19 -7.22 4.01
C HIS A 64 6.98 -6.88 2.54
N VAL A 65 7.82 -7.40 1.63
CA VAL A 65 7.77 -7.15 0.19
C VAL A 65 7.39 -8.42 -0.56
N TYR A 66 6.42 -8.27 -1.45
CA TYR A 66 5.86 -9.32 -2.27
C TYR A 66 6.05 -9.06 -3.78
N PRO A 67 5.95 -10.11 -4.61
CA PRO A 67 5.97 -11.52 -4.21
C PRO A 67 7.35 -11.99 -3.73
N ASN A 68 8.42 -11.26 -4.09
CA ASN A 68 9.79 -11.65 -3.75
C ASN A 68 10.70 -10.47 -3.41
N GLY A 69 10.73 -10.08 -2.12
CA GLY A 69 11.62 -9.03 -1.63
C GLY A 69 13.13 -9.29 -1.83
N ARG A 70 13.57 -10.52 -2.14
CA ARG A 70 15.00 -10.81 -2.38
C ARG A 70 15.55 -10.09 -3.62
N PHE A 71 14.70 -9.78 -4.59
CA PHE A 71 15.06 -8.99 -5.77
C PHE A 71 15.74 -7.65 -5.37
N LEU A 72 15.26 -7.04 -4.29
CA LEU A 72 15.68 -5.72 -3.82
C LEU A 72 16.99 -5.72 -3.03
N ARG A 73 17.60 -6.87 -2.72
CA ARG A 73 18.84 -6.91 -1.91
C ARG A 73 19.96 -6.06 -2.50
N ASN A 74 20.16 -6.13 -3.81
CA ASN A 74 21.18 -5.32 -4.48
C ASN A 74 20.83 -3.83 -4.42
N ALA A 75 19.55 -3.48 -4.57
CA ALA A 75 19.12 -2.09 -4.51
C ALA A 75 19.25 -1.50 -3.10
N PHE A 76 18.79 -2.24 -2.08
CA PHE A 76 18.91 -1.84 -0.68
C PHE A 76 20.35 -1.80 -0.17
N ASN A 77 21.27 -2.57 -0.74
CA ASN A 77 22.69 -2.42 -0.39
C ASN A 77 23.33 -1.16 -0.97
N ARG A 78 22.71 -0.53 -1.99
CA ARG A 78 23.24 0.64 -2.69
C ARG A 78 22.60 1.94 -2.23
N PHE A 79 21.33 1.90 -1.86
CA PHE A 79 20.57 3.04 -1.38
C PHE A 79 19.39 2.55 -0.53
N TYR A 80 19.39 2.89 0.76
CA TYR A 80 18.42 2.42 1.73
C TYR A 80 17.81 3.55 2.55
N SER A 81 17.29 3.23 3.74
CA SER A 81 16.56 4.14 4.61
C SER A 81 17.40 5.33 5.04
N GLN A 82 18.61 5.11 5.55
CA GLN A 82 19.46 6.22 6.02
C GLN A 82 19.91 7.13 4.87
N ASP A 83 20.15 6.58 3.68
CA ASP A 83 20.55 7.37 2.51
C ASP A 83 19.44 8.33 2.07
N VAL A 84 18.17 7.88 2.03
CA VAL A 84 17.05 8.78 1.68
C VAL A 84 16.82 9.83 2.76
N LEU A 85 16.99 9.49 4.04
CA LEU A 85 16.87 10.45 5.13
C LEU A 85 17.95 11.53 5.04
N GLN A 86 19.20 11.14 4.78
CA GLN A 86 20.32 12.06 4.61
C GLN A 86 20.13 12.97 3.39
N LEU A 87 19.68 12.43 2.25
CA LEU A 87 19.37 13.23 1.07
C LEU A 87 18.29 14.28 1.40
N LEU A 88 17.21 13.89 2.06
CA LEU A 88 16.13 14.81 2.43
C LEU A 88 16.60 15.88 3.43
N GLU A 89 17.46 15.51 4.39
CA GLU A 89 18.07 16.44 5.35
C GLU A 89 18.93 17.51 4.66
N GLN A 90 19.75 17.13 3.67
CA GLN A 90 20.54 18.07 2.85
C GLN A 90 19.68 19.14 2.17
N TYR A 91 18.43 18.79 1.84
CA TYR A 91 17.45 19.69 1.23
C TYR A 91 16.43 20.25 2.24
N GLY A 92 16.76 20.21 3.53
CA GLY A 92 16.04 20.93 4.59
C GLY A 92 14.83 20.21 5.18
N VAL A 93 14.74 18.89 5.03
CA VAL A 93 13.65 18.08 5.61
C VAL A 93 14.19 17.28 6.79
N GLU A 94 14.04 17.84 8.00
CA GLU A 94 14.22 17.09 9.24
C GLU A 94 13.18 15.96 9.32
N THR A 95 13.58 14.81 9.87
CA THR A 95 12.70 13.64 10.01
C THR A 95 12.52 13.21 11.46
N VAL A 96 11.45 12.48 11.72
CA VAL A 96 11.11 11.92 13.03
C VAL A 96 10.73 10.45 12.89
N LEU A 97 11.27 9.63 13.78
CA LEU A 97 10.94 8.21 13.90
C LEU A 97 9.70 8.05 14.80
N GLU A 98 8.67 7.40 14.27
CA GLU A 98 7.43 7.08 14.97
C GLU A 98 7.27 5.57 15.20
N ARG A 99 6.22 5.21 15.96
CA ARG A 99 5.91 3.82 16.30
C ARG A 99 5.84 2.92 15.05
N GLY A 100 6.41 1.72 15.17
CA GLY A 100 6.47 0.74 14.09
C GLY A 100 7.59 1.01 13.07
N GLY A 101 8.62 1.75 13.48
CA GLY A 101 9.80 2.03 12.65
C GLY A 101 9.55 3.05 11.55
N ARG A 102 8.50 3.87 11.64
CA ARG A 102 8.03 4.70 10.51
C ARG A 102 8.67 6.08 10.55
N TYR A 103 9.37 6.48 9.48
CA TYR A 103 9.91 7.83 9.37
C TYR A 103 8.93 8.77 8.68
N TYR A 104 8.75 9.96 9.26
CA TYR A 104 7.97 11.06 8.68
C TYR A 104 8.82 12.34 8.65
N PRO A 105 8.52 13.31 7.77
CA PRO A 105 9.05 14.66 7.94
C PRO A 105 8.55 15.22 9.28
N LYS A 106 9.41 15.90 10.03
CA LYS A 106 9.08 16.50 11.33
C LYS A 106 7.92 17.48 11.25
N SER A 107 7.77 18.15 10.10
CA SER A 107 6.65 19.04 9.78
C SER A 107 5.31 18.33 9.57
N GLN A 108 5.33 17.00 9.40
CA GLN A 108 4.19 16.15 9.08
C GLN A 108 3.52 16.50 7.74
N LYS A 109 4.28 17.06 6.78
CA LYS A 109 3.78 17.49 5.47
C LYS A 109 4.55 16.81 4.33
N ALA A 110 3.86 16.00 3.55
CA ALA A 110 4.39 15.37 2.33
C ALA A 110 4.89 16.39 1.30
N ALA A 111 4.30 17.59 1.29
CA ALA A 111 4.73 18.68 0.43
C ALA A 111 6.18 19.10 0.66
N ASP A 112 6.72 18.90 1.87
CA ASP A 112 8.11 19.29 2.18
C ASP A 112 9.09 18.32 1.53
N VAL A 113 8.76 17.02 1.53
CA VAL A 113 9.51 15.97 0.82
C VAL A 113 9.52 16.22 -0.69
N VAL A 114 8.36 16.55 -1.28
CA VAL A 114 8.28 16.87 -2.72
C VAL A 114 9.12 18.10 -3.07
N ARG A 115 9.05 19.16 -2.26
CA ARG A 115 9.86 20.38 -2.49
C ARG A 115 11.36 20.11 -2.38
N ALA A 116 11.78 19.27 -1.43
CA ALA A 116 13.18 18.88 -1.29
C ALA A 116 13.69 18.13 -2.54
N LEU A 117 12.94 17.12 -3.00
CA LEU A 117 13.29 16.38 -4.23
C LEU A 117 13.30 17.28 -5.46
N LYS A 118 12.33 18.19 -5.58
CA LYS A 118 12.28 19.17 -6.68
C LYS A 118 13.52 20.06 -6.66
N LYS A 119 13.88 20.61 -5.50
CA LYS A 119 15.05 21.48 -5.34
C LYS A 119 16.35 20.74 -5.74
N TRP A 120 16.50 19.48 -5.31
CA TRP A 120 17.64 18.64 -5.69
C TRP A 120 17.78 18.49 -7.21
N ILE A 121 16.70 18.12 -7.91
CA ILE A 121 16.78 17.95 -9.37
C ILE A 121 16.93 19.26 -10.13
N ASP A 122 16.36 20.36 -9.62
CA ASP A 122 16.51 21.71 -10.20
C ASP A 122 17.98 22.17 -10.14
N GLU A 123 18.66 21.97 -9.00
CA GLU A 123 20.07 22.33 -8.81
C GLU A 123 21.01 21.52 -9.72
N LEU A 124 20.61 20.31 -10.09
CA LEU A 124 21.33 19.44 -11.03
C LEU A 124 20.99 19.70 -12.50
N GLY A 125 20.12 20.67 -12.80
CA GLY A 125 19.76 21.05 -14.16
C GLY A 125 18.88 20.02 -14.89
N VAL A 126 18.13 19.19 -14.16
CA VAL A 126 17.16 18.26 -14.74
C VAL A 126 16.02 19.03 -15.39
N GLU A 127 15.71 18.74 -16.65
CA GLU A 127 14.56 19.33 -17.33
C GLU A 127 13.29 18.51 -17.02
N VAL A 128 12.23 19.14 -16.50
CA VAL A 128 10.93 18.48 -16.28
C VAL A 128 9.88 19.12 -17.18
N ARG A 129 9.19 18.30 -17.99
CA ARG A 129 8.08 18.75 -18.83
C ARG A 129 6.76 18.13 -18.38
N PHE A 130 5.85 18.99 -17.97
CA PHE A 130 4.49 18.63 -17.54
C PHE A 130 3.51 18.55 -18.71
N GLY A 131 2.39 17.85 -18.50
CA GLY A 131 1.38 17.62 -19.53
C GLY A 131 1.85 16.70 -20.65
N GLN A 132 2.95 15.96 -20.44
CA GLN A 132 3.61 15.11 -21.42
C GLN A 132 3.30 13.64 -21.16
N GLN A 133 2.35 13.07 -21.93
CA GLN A 133 2.05 11.64 -21.89
C GLN A 133 2.85 10.91 -22.97
N VAL A 134 3.66 9.94 -22.54
CA VAL A 134 4.40 9.05 -23.44
C VAL A 134 3.48 7.92 -23.91
N TYR A 135 3.47 7.67 -25.22
CA TYR A 135 2.62 6.65 -25.84
C TYR A 135 3.41 5.52 -26.51
N GLU A 136 4.69 5.74 -26.81
CA GLU A 136 5.50 4.80 -27.60
C GLU A 136 6.97 4.87 -27.16
N LEU A 137 7.59 3.69 -27.03
CA LEU A 137 9.04 3.54 -26.96
C LEU A 137 9.57 3.31 -28.38
N LEU A 138 10.55 4.10 -28.80
CA LEU A 138 11.18 3.96 -30.11
C LEU A 138 12.40 3.03 -29.99
N LEU A 139 12.39 1.96 -30.77
CA LEU A 139 13.44 0.93 -30.75
C LEU A 139 14.15 0.81 -32.09
N GLU A 140 15.43 0.45 -32.04
CA GLU A 140 16.22 -0.02 -33.17
C GLU A 140 17.11 -1.16 -32.69
N ASN A 141 17.07 -2.32 -33.36
CA ASN A 141 17.85 -3.51 -32.99
C ASN A 141 17.71 -3.91 -31.49
N ASN A 142 16.48 -3.90 -30.96
CA ASN A 142 16.16 -4.15 -29.53
C ASN A 142 16.87 -3.22 -28.54
N ALA A 143 17.24 -2.01 -28.97
CA ALA A 143 17.78 -0.97 -28.11
C ALA A 143 16.92 0.30 -28.18
N ILE A 144 16.86 1.02 -27.06
CA ILE A 144 16.19 2.32 -26.98
C ILE A 144 16.84 3.32 -27.96
N LYS A 145 15.98 4.06 -28.67
CA LYS A 145 16.35 5.24 -29.47
C LYS A 145 15.58 6.50 -29.11
N GLY A 146 14.53 6.38 -28.30
CA GLY A 146 13.75 7.53 -27.87
C GLY A 146 12.33 7.19 -27.46
N VAL A 147 11.52 8.23 -27.35
CA VAL A 147 10.08 8.12 -27.04
C VAL A 147 9.25 9.02 -27.94
N ARG A 148 7.98 8.65 -28.13
CA ARG A 148 6.95 9.54 -28.65
C ARG A 148 6.04 10.02 -27.52
N CYS A 149 5.87 11.33 -27.44
CA CYS A 149 5.06 11.99 -26.42
C CYS A 149 4.23 13.10 -27.06
N ASN A 150 2.90 13.06 -26.94
CA ASN A 150 1.99 14.06 -27.52
C ASN A 150 2.33 14.48 -28.97
N GLN A 151 2.67 13.53 -29.84
CA GLN A 151 3.13 13.73 -31.24
C GLN A 151 4.55 14.28 -31.43
N GLU A 152 5.26 14.68 -30.37
CA GLU A 152 6.69 15.02 -30.39
C GLU A 152 7.55 13.75 -30.23
N ARG A 153 8.71 13.74 -30.89
CA ARG A 153 9.74 12.70 -30.74
C ARG A 153 10.91 13.24 -29.93
N PHE A 154 11.35 12.47 -28.95
CA PHE A 154 12.54 12.75 -28.15
C PHE A 154 13.54 11.62 -28.32
N ASP A 155 14.75 11.95 -28.76
CA ASP A 155 15.82 10.96 -28.95
C ASP A 155 16.67 10.83 -27.68
N CYS A 156 16.94 9.58 -27.29
CA CYS A 156 17.83 9.21 -26.19
C CYS A 156 18.27 7.75 -26.32
N GLU A 157 19.32 7.35 -25.61
CA GLU A 157 19.80 5.96 -25.60
C GLU A 157 19.32 5.18 -24.36
N LYS A 158 18.90 5.89 -23.31
CA LYS A 158 18.45 5.30 -22.05
C LYS A 158 17.10 5.86 -21.62
N ILE A 159 16.18 4.97 -21.24
CA ILE A 159 14.87 5.30 -20.70
C ILE A 159 14.67 4.63 -19.36
N ILE A 160 14.07 5.36 -18.41
CA ILE A 160 13.60 4.83 -17.13
C ILE A 160 12.08 4.99 -17.05
N ILE A 161 11.34 3.89 -17.05
CA ILE A 161 9.90 3.88 -16.79
C ILE A 161 9.68 3.92 -15.27
N ALA A 162 9.11 5.03 -14.80
CA ALA A 162 8.79 5.30 -13.39
C ALA A 162 7.36 5.81 -13.22
N THR A 163 6.43 5.28 -14.02
CA THR A 163 5.03 5.74 -14.13
C THR A 163 4.15 5.35 -12.94
N GLY A 164 4.69 4.58 -11.99
CA GLY A 164 3.92 3.97 -10.91
C GLY A 164 2.95 2.89 -11.41
N GLY A 165 1.99 2.54 -10.56
CA GLY A 165 1.00 1.50 -10.85
C GLY A 165 -0.32 2.01 -11.42
N LYS A 166 -1.43 1.45 -10.93
CA LYS A 166 -2.82 1.75 -11.34
C LYS A 166 -3.72 2.27 -10.21
N SER A 167 -3.23 2.20 -8.96
CA SER A 167 -3.92 2.72 -7.78
C SER A 167 -3.89 4.26 -7.76
N TYR A 168 -4.93 4.90 -7.20
CA TYR A 168 -5.12 6.35 -7.21
C TYR A 168 -4.94 7.01 -8.59
N PRO A 169 -5.75 6.64 -9.62
CA PRO A 169 -5.56 7.11 -10.99
C PRO A 169 -5.63 8.63 -11.18
N ALA A 170 -6.36 9.35 -10.30
CA ALA A 170 -6.39 10.82 -10.27
C ALA A 170 -5.02 11.48 -10.00
N THR A 171 -4.03 10.70 -9.54
CA THR A 171 -2.64 11.14 -9.34
C THR A 171 -1.74 10.93 -10.56
N GLY A 172 -2.23 10.24 -11.60
CA GLY A 172 -1.49 9.93 -12.81
C GLY A 172 -1.09 8.46 -12.94
N SER A 173 -1.15 7.65 -11.89
CA SER A 173 -0.88 6.21 -11.98
C SER A 173 -2.07 5.46 -12.61
N THR A 174 -2.06 5.32 -13.94
CA THR A 174 -3.15 4.70 -14.74
C THR A 174 -2.74 3.41 -15.43
N GLY A 175 -1.51 2.92 -15.18
CA GLY A 175 -0.97 1.71 -15.82
C GLY A 175 -0.28 1.92 -17.17
N ASP A 176 0.02 3.17 -17.55
CA ASP A 176 0.63 3.49 -18.85
C ASP A 176 1.98 2.76 -19.05
N GLY A 177 2.80 2.64 -17.99
CA GLY A 177 4.07 1.91 -18.05
C GLY A 177 3.93 0.42 -18.32
N TYR A 178 2.81 -0.20 -17.92
CA TYR A 178 2.53 -1.59 -18.26
C TYR A 178 2.28 -1.75 -19.76
N CYS A 179 1.48 -0.85 -20.34
CA CYS A 179 1.23 -0.86 -21.78
C CYS A 179 2.52 -0.62 -22.59
N LEU A 180 3.37 0.31 -22.14
CA LEU A 180 4.67 0.57 -22.77
C LEU A 180 5.60 -0.66 -22.71
N ALA A 181 5.65 -1.34 -21.56
CA ALA A 181 6.48 -2.52 -21.37
C ALA A 181 5.98 -3.72 -22.18
N GLU A 182 4.67 -3.99 -22.15
CA GLU A 182 4.04 -5.07 -22.91
C GLU A 182 4.27 -4.90 -24.42
N ALA A 183 4.16 -3.67 -24.93
CA ALA A 183 4.38 -3.35 -26.34
C ALA A 183 5.78 -3.69 -26.86
N VAL A 184 6.77 -3.80 -25.97
CA VAL A 184 8.16 -4.17 -26.30
C VAL A 184 8.53 -5.57 -25.81
N GLY A 185 7.54 -6.39 -25.45
CA GLY A 185 7.69 -7.82 -25.20
C GLY A 185 7.88 -8.22 -23.74
N HIS A 186 7.71 -7.30 -22.77
CA HIS A 186 7.75 -7.68 -21.36
C HIS A 186 6.49 -8.36 -20.88
N THR A 187 6.65 -9.31 -19.96
CA THR A 187 5.52 -9.92 -19.24
C THR A 187 5.01 -8.97 -18.17
N ILE A 188 3.68 -8.76 -18.15
CA ILE A 188 2.99 -8.04 -17.07
C ILE A 188 2.29 -9.06 -16.17
N GLU A 189 2.82 -9.24 -14.97
CA GLU A 189 2.18 -10.02 -13.91
C GLU A 189 0.83 -9.41 -13.56
N ASN A 190 -0.19 -10.25 -13.39
CA ASN A 190 -1.59 -9.81 -13.30
C ASN A 190 -1.80 -8.71 -12.24
N ILE A 191 -2.05 -7.50 -12.73
CA ILE A 191 -2.21 -6.32 -11.88
C ILE A 191 -3.56 -6.33 -11.17
N ARG A 192 -3.54 -6.06 -9.86
CA ARG A 192 -4.74 -5.99 -9.04
C ARG A 192 -4.59 -5.06 -7.83
N PRO A 193 -5.70 -4.59 -7.25
CA PRO A 193 -5.66 -3.76 -6.05
C PRO A 193 -5.03 -4.50 -4.86
N ALA A 194 -4.12 -3.84 -4.16
CA ALA A 194 -3.59 -4.29 -2.89
C ALA A 194 -3.60 -3.13 -1.87
N LEU A 195 -3.61 -3.48 -0.58
CA LEU A 195 -3.89 -2.54 0.50
C LEU A 195 -5.18 -1.76 0.20
N VAL A 196 -6.28 -2.49 0.04
CA VAL A 196 -7.58 -1.99 -0.41
C VAL A 196 -8.68 -2.45 0.56
N PRO A 197 -9.70 -1.61 0.87
CA PRO A 197 -10.79 -2.06 1.71
C PRO A 197 -11.58 -3.21 1.05
N LEU A 198 -12.14 -4.09 1.87
CA LEU A 198 -12.85 -5.29 1.43
C LEU A 198 -14.36 -5.10 1.54
N THR A 199 -15.11 -5.53 0.53
CA THR A 199 -16.58 -5.47 0.57
C THR A 199 -17.15 -6.75 1.17
N VAL A 200 -18.26 -6.63 1.89
CA VAL A 200 -18.89 -7.77 2.57
C VAL A 200 -20.34 -7.97 2.12
N GLU A 201 -20.86 -9.17 2.32
CA GLU A 201 -22.27 -9.51 2.05
C GLU A 201 -23.23 -8.90 3.10
N SER A 202 -22.76 -8.77 4.35
CA SER A 202 -23.57 -8.29 5.48
C SER A 202 -23.91 -6.80 5.37
N LYS A 203 -25.09 -6.41 5.86
CA LYS A 203 -25.50 -5.00 6.01
C LYS A 203 -24.94 -4.33 7.28
N VAL A 204 -24.31 -5.10 8.17
CA VAL A 204 -23.76 -4.63 9.45
C VAL A 204 -22.82 -3.44 9.30
N PRO A 205 -21.83 -3.43 8.39
CA PRO A 205 -20.92 -2.29 8.29
C PRO A 205 -21.60 -0.95 8.01
N GLY A 206 -22.69 -0.94 7.25
CA GLY A 206 -23.47 0.28 7.01
C GLY A 206 -24.13 0.85 8.27
N LYS A 207 -24.47 0.01 9.25
CA LYS A 207 -24.99 0.45 10.56
C LYS A 207 -23.90 0.99 11.48
N LEU A 208 -22.63 0.71 11.16
CA LEU A 208 -21.47 0.98 11.99
C LEU A 208 -20.48 1.91 11.30
N GLU A 209 -20.90 2.60 10.24
CA GLU A 209 -20.01 3.38 9.41
C GLU A 209 -19.17 4.37 10.23
N SER A 210 -17.88 4.41 9.94
CA SER A 210 -16.86 5.19 10.67
C SER A 210 -16.53 4.70 12.08
N LEU A 211 -17.17 3.64 12.60
CA LEU A 211 -16.77 3.04 13.86
C LEU A 211 -15.40 2.36 13.71
N ASN A 212 -14.44 2.85 14.49
CA ASN A 212 -13.10 2.28 14.58
C ASN A 212 -13.02 1.30 15.75
N LEU A 213 -12.55 0.08 15.46
CA LEU A 213 -12.23 -0.93 16.45
C LEU A 213 -10.72 -1.01 16.62
N ARG A 214 -10.28 -1.04 17.88
CA ARG A 214 -8.86 -1.10 18.24
C ARG A 214 -8.56 -2.34 19.07
N ASN A 215 -7.32 -2.80 18.99
CA ASN A 215 -6.84 -4.00 19.69
C ASN A 215 -7.69 -5.24 19.37
N ILE A 216 -8.08 -5.38 18.10
CA ILE A 216 -8.80 -6.54 17.59
C ILE A 216 -7.84 -7.44 16.83
N ASN A 217 -8.24 -8.69 16.66
CA ASN A 217 -7.52 -9.64 15.82
C ASN A 217 -8.42 -10.05 14.64
N ALA A 218 -7.97 -9.77 13.43
CA ALA A 218 -8.65 -10.10 12.18
C ALA A 218 -7.99 -11.32 11.55
N ILE A 219 -8.78 -12.34 11.24
CA ILE A 219 -8.30 -13.60 10.65
C ILE A 219 -8.94 -13.78 9.28
N LEU A 220 -8.11 -13.96 8.26
CA LEU A 220 -8.52 -14.29 6.90
C LEU A 220 -8.61 -15.80 6.73
N TRP A 221 -9.75 -16.26 6.23
CA TRP A 221 -10.02 -17.64 5.88
C TRP A 221 -10.27 -17.78 4.39
N ILE A 222 -9.59 -18.73 3.76
CA ILE A 222 -9.76 -19.07 2.35
C ILE A 222 -10.15 -20.54 2.27
N ASP A 223 -11.32 -20.82 1.68
CA ASP A 223 -11.90 -22.17 1.57
C ASP A 223 -11.92 -22.93 2.92
N GLY A 224 -12.23 -22.19 3.99
CA GLY A 224 -12.32 -22.73 5.36
C GLY A 224 -10.98 -22.93 6.08
N LYS A 225 -9.84 -22.62 5.44
CA LYS A 225 -8.50 -22.70 6.05
C LYS A 225 -8.00 -21.31 6.45
N LYS A 226 -7.38 -21.20 7.62
CA LYS A 226 -6.74 -19.95 8.08
C LYS A 226 -5.58 -19.62 7.13
N ALA A 227 -5.66 -18.48 6.46
CA ALA A 227 -4.68 -18.04 5.48
C ALA A 227 -3.72 -16.99 6.06
N ALA A 228 -4.25 -16.04 6.83
CA ALA A 228 -3.46 -14.98 7.45
C ALA A 228 -4.21 -14.42 8.68
N GLU A 229 -3.48 -13.71 9.53
CA GLU A 229 -3.99 -13.11 10.76
C GLU A 229 -3.25 -11.81 11.05
N GLN A 230 -3.97 -10.80 11.52
CA GLN A 230 -3.43 -9.49 11.82
C GLN A 230 -4.08 -8.90 13.07
N PHE A 231 -3.25 -8.44 14.00
CA PHE A 231 -3.68 -7.73 15.20
C PHE A 231 -3.55 -6.22 15.00
N GLY A 232 -4.56 -5.45 15.40
CA GLY A 232 -4.51 -4.00 15.33
C GLY A 232 -5.88 -3.36 15.24
N GLU A 233 -6.04 -2.47 14.26
CA GLU A 233 -7.20 -1.62 14.10
C GLU A 233 -7.92 -1.88 12.78
N MET A 234 -9.23 -1.80 12.82
CA MET A 234 -10.11 -1.81 11.65
C MET A 234 -11.20 -0.75 11.79
N THR A 235 -11.79 -0.35 10.67
CA THR A 235 -12.90 0.59 10.63
C THR A 235 -13.99 0.02 9.73
N PHE A 236 -15.25 0.21 10.10
CA PHE A 236 -16.37 -0.11 9.23
C PHE A 236 -16.60 1.02 8.22
N ILE A 237 -16.85 0.66 6.97
CA ILE A 237 -17.28 1.56 5.90
C ILE A 237 -18.65 1.11 5.39
N SER A 238 -19.42 1.99 4.73
CA SER A 238 -20.80 1.73 4.29
C SER A 238 -21.10 0.31 3.76
N ARG A 239 -20.17 -0.30 3.02
CA ARG A 239 -20.32 -1.65 2.45
C ARG A 239 -19.13 -2.58 2.67
N GLY A 240 -18.38 -2.41 3.76
CA GLY A 240 -17.14 -3.15 3.90
C GLY A 240 -16.35 -2.92 5.17
N LEU A 241 -15.15 -3.49 5.16
CA LEU A 241 -14.15 -3.38 6.20
C LEU A 241 -12.93 -2.63 5.66
N ASP A 242 -12.40 -1.73 6.45
CA ASP A 242 -11.19 -0.95 6.18
C ASP A 242 -10.27 -0.96 7.42
N GLY A 243 -9.15 -0.25 7.34
CA GLY A 243 -8.18 -0.07 8.41
C GLY A 243 -6.95 -0.98 8.26
N PRO A 244 -5.87 -0.70 8.99
CA PRO A 244 -4.55 -1.29 8.74
C PRO A 244 -4.54 -2.82 8.64
N VAL A 245 -5.27 -3.52 9.51
CA VAL A 245 -5.30 -4.99 9.49
C VAL A 245 -6.03 -5.53 8.26
N ILE A 246 -7.11 -4.87 7.84
CA ILE A 246 -7.88 -5.29 6.67
C ILE A 246 -7.09 -5.01 5.39
N LEU A 247 -6.48 -3.84 5.29
CA LEU A 247 -5.62 -3.48 4.15
C LEU A 247 -4.48 -4.49 3.99
N THR A 248 -3.83 -4.89 5.08
CA THR A 248 -2.76 -5.90 5.05
C THR A 248 -3.27 -7.27 4.58
N LEU A 249 -4.43 -7.71 5.08
CA LEU A 249 -5.06 -8.96 4.65
C LEU A 249 -5.61 -8.90 3.21
N SER A 250 -5.84 -7.70 2.67
CA SER A 250 -6.56 -7.53 1.41
C SER A 250 -5.84 -8.16 0.23
N ARG A 251 -4.50 -8.17 0.22
CA ARG A 251 -3.71 -8.75 -0.88
C ARG A 251 -4.08 -10.23 -1.10
N ALA A 252 -3.99 -11.05 -0.05
CA ALA A 252 -4.35 -12.47 -0.12
C ALA A 252 -5.85 -12.69 -0.36
N ALA A 253 -6.71 -11.81 0.16
CA ALA A 253 -8.15 -11.87 -0.08
C ALA A 253 -8.49 -11.61 -1.56
N VAL A 254 -7.93 -10.56 -2.17
CA VAL A 254 -8.12 -10.23 -3.59
C VAL A 254 -7.58 -11.35 -4.49
N ASP A 255 -6.41 -11.90 -4.18
CA ASP A 255 -5.87 -13.07 -4.88
C ASP A 255 -6.86 -14.23 -4.87
N ALA A 256 -7.45 -14.52 -3.71
CA ALA A 256 -8.42 -15.59 -3.57
C ALA A 256 -9.72 -15.33 -4.33
N LEU A 257 -10.23 -14.10 -4.30
CA LEU A 257 -11.44 -13.69 -5.01
C LEU A 257 -11.26 -13.79 -6.53
N ASN A 258 -10.10 -13.39 -7.06
CA ASN A 258 -9.79 -13.51 -8.49
C ASN A 258 -9.77 -14.98 -8.96
N HIS A 259 -9.43 -15.91 -8.07
CA HIS A 259 -9.50 -17.35 -8.31
C HIS A 259 -10.85 -17.97 -7.94
N LYS A 260 -11.90 -17.15 -7.70
CA LYS A 260 -13.26 -17.56 -7.35
C LYS A 260 -13.34 -18.44 -6.09
N ARG A 261 -12.40 -18.28 -5.16
CA ARG A 261 -12.38 -19.00 -3.88
C ARG A 261 -13.29 -18.35 -2.86
N LYS A 262 -13.71 -19.11 -1.84
CA LYS A 262 -14.54 -18.58 -0.75
C LYS A 262 -13.66 -17.83 0.25
N VAL A 263 -13.98 -16.57 0.50
CA VAL A 263 -13.21 -15.69 1.39
C VAL A 263 -14.07 -15.20 2.55
N VAL A 264 -13.55 -15.37 3.77
CA VAL A 264 -14.19 -14.94 5.01
C VAL A 264 -13.17 -14.24 5.89
N VAL A 265 -13.58 -13.15 6.54
CA VAL A 265 -12.81 -12.53 7.61
C VAL A 265 -13.56 -12.71 8.92
N THR A 266 -12.88 -13.19 9.96
CA THR A 266 -13.44 -13.23 11.32
C THR A 266 -12.72 -12.23 12.22
N ILE A 267 -13.47 -11.54 13.06
CA ILE A 267 -12.95 -10.56 14.00
C ILE A 267 -13.10 -11.09 15.43
N ASP A 268 -11.97 -11.20 16.12
CA ASP A 268 -11.90 -11.38 17.56
C ASP A 268 -11.77 -10.01 18.22
N LEU A 269 -12.83 -9.60 18.92
CA LEU A 269 -12.93 -8.32 19.62
C LEU A 269 -12.22 -8.31 20.98
N LYS A 270 -11.85 -9.49 21.50
CA LYS A 270 -11.21 -9.66 22.82
C LYS A 270 -10.02 -10.62 22.71
N PRO A 271 -9.01 -10.32 21.87
CA PRO A 271 -7.88 -11.23 21.64
C PRO A 271 -7.02 -11.47 22.88
N ALA A 272 -6.99 -10.53 23.83
CA ALA A 272 -6.28 -10.68 25.09
C ALA A 272 -6.94 -11.66 26.09
N LEU A 273 -8.17 -12.12 25.82
CA LEU A 273 -8.91 -13.03 26.69
C LEU A 273 -9.14 -14.36 25.95
N ASP A 274 -8.68 -15.45 26.56
CA ASP A 274 -9.10 -16.79 26.15
C ASP A 274 -10.58 -17.03 26.48
N GLU A 275 -11.17 -18.07 25.88
CA GLU A 275 -12.58 -18.42 26.01
C GLU A 275 -13.04 -18.58 27.46
N LYS A 276 -12.19 -19.13 28.33
CA LYS A 276 -12.51 -19.40 29.74
C LYS A 276 -12.46 -18.13 30.56
N LYS A 277 -11.42 -17.30 30.37
CA LYS A 277 -11.30 -15.99 31.02
C LYS A 277 -12.42 -15.05 30.58
N LEU A 278 -12.79 -15.08 29.30
CA LEU A 278 -13.92 -14.31 28.78
C LEU A 278 -15.22 -14.72 29.46
N ASP A 279 -15.50 -16.03 29.56
CA ASP A 279 -16.71 -16.53 30.23
C ASP A 279 -16.78 -16.15 31.70
N ASN A 280 -15.68 -16.37 32.44
CA ASN A 280 -15.62 -16.07 33.87
C ASN A 280 -15.78 -14.57 34.14
N ARG A 281 -15.14 -13.72 33.33
CA ARG A 281 -15.27 -12.27 33.45
C ARG A 281 -16.72 -11.84 33.16
N PHE A 282 -17.32 -12.40 32.11
CA PHE A 282 -18.68 -12.07 31.73
C PHE A 282 -19.71 -12.52 32.78
N LEU A 283 -19.54 -13.72 33.34
CA LEU A 283 -20.39 -14.23 34.42
C LEU A 283 -20.34 -13.33 35.65
N ARG A 284 -19.13 -12.94 36.08
CA ARG A 284 -18.94 -12.01 37.20
C ARG A 284 -19.65 -10.68 36.98
N ASP A 285 -19.57 -10.13 35.76
CA ASP A 285 -20.20 -8.85 35.43
C ASP A 285 -21.74 -8.97 35.40
N LEU A 286 -22.29 -10.13 35.01
CA LEU A 286 -23.73 -10.42 35.10
C LEU A 286 -24.19 -10.55 36.56
N ASP A 287 -23.45 -11.30 37.39
CA ASP A 287 -23.78 -11.53 38.81
C ASP A 287 -23.77 -10.21 39.60
N ALA A 288 -22.78 -9.36 39.36
CA ALA A 288 -22.67 -8.04 39.99
C ALA A 288 -23.80 -7.07 39.58
N ASN A 289 -24.48 -7.35 38.46
CA ASN A 289 -25.50 -6.47 37.89
C ASN A 289 -26.85 -7.19 37.71
N GLY A 290 -27.15 -8.22 38.51
CA GLY A 290 -28.29 -9.13 38.30
C GLY A 290 -29.63 -8.48 37.95
N LYS A 291 -30.01 -7.38 38.61
CA LYS A 291 -31.27 -6.63 38.38
C LYS A 291 -31.20 -5.59 37.26
N LYS A 292 -30.02 -5.30 36.70
CA LYS A 292 -29.87 -4.35 35.60
C LYS A 292 -30.22 -5.01 34.28
N LYS A 293 -30.64 -4.18 33.33
CA LYS A 293 -30.87 -4.57 31.94
C LYS A 293 -29.57 -5.02 31.29
N PHE A 294 -29.63 -6.12 30.55
CA PHE A 294 -28.50 -6.79 29.93
C PHE A 294 -27.70 -5.88 28.98
N ARG A 295 -28.39 -5.01 28.23
CA ARG A 295 -27.76 -4.03 27.33
C ARG A 295 -26.78 -3.07 28.02
N ASN A 296 -26.98 -2.80 29.32
CA ASN A 296 -26.12 -1.90 30.07
C ASN A 296 -24.76 -2.55 30.34
N VAL A 297 -24.71 -3.86 30.62
CA VAL A 297 -23.45 -4.60 30.78
C VAL A 297 -22.68 -4.62 29.46
N PHE A 298 -23.36 -4.75 28.32
CA PHE A 298 -22.71 -4.68 27.00
C PHE A 298 -22.05 -3.34 26.71
N SER A 299 -22.61 -2.25 27.25
CA SER A 299 -22.05 -0.91 27.08
C SER A 299 -20.68 -0.74 27.74
N ASP A 300 -20.36 -1.56 28.74
CA ASP A 300 -19.02 -1.58 29.37
C ASP A 300 -17.99 -2.38 28.55
N TRP A 301 -18.46 -3.20 27.61
CA TRP A 301 -17.62 -4.13 26.84
C TRP A 301 -17.40 -3.70 25.38
N LEU A 302 -18.33 -2.93 24.84
CA LEU A 302 -18.43 -2.57 23.44
C LEU A 302 -18.63 -1.05 23.28
N PRO A 303 -18.14 -0.44 22.20
CA PRO A 303 -18.60 0.87 21.78
C PRO A 303 -20.13 0.91 21.70
N ALA A 304 -20.74 2.02 22.12
CA ALA A 304 -22.20 2.17 22.19
C ALA A 304 -22.92 1.78 20.88
N ALA A 305 -22.32 2.10 19.72
CA ALA A 305 -22.84 1.75 18.41
C ALA A 305 -22.93 0.24 18.12
N LEU A 306 -22.06 -0.58 18.74
CA LEU A 306 -22.09 -2.04 18.56
C LEU A 306 -23.19 -2.72 19.37
N VAL A 307 -23.61 -2.14 20.49
CA VAL A 307 -24.60 -2.75 21.38
C VAL A 307 -25.89 -3.15 20.64
N PRO A 308 -26.59 -2.26 19.90
CA PRO A 308 -27.81 -2.64 19.20
C PRO A 308 -27.56 -3.68 18.10
N VAL A 309 -26.43 -3.59 17.38
CA VAL A 309 -26.06 -4.56 16.34
C VAL A 309 -25.83 -5.95 16.92
N PHE A 310 -25.14 -6.03 18.06
CA PHE A 310 -24.89 -7.30 18.73
C PHE A 310 -26.18 -7.95 19.25
N MET A 311 -27.11 -7.16 19.80
CA MET A 311 -28.41 -7.67 20.24
C MET A 311 -29.21 -8.27 19.08
N GLU A 312 -29.20 -7.60 17.93
CA GLU A 312 -29.86 -8.08 16.70
C GLU A 312 -29.21 -9.37 16.17
N GLU A 313 -27.89 -9.41 16.07
CA GLU A 313 -27.12 -10.59 15.61
C GLU A 313 -27.33 -11.80 16.52
N LEU A 314 -27.40 -11.58 17.83
CA LEU A 314 -27.63 -12.65 18.82
C LEU A 314 -29.10 -13.00 19.02
N LYS A 315 -30.03 -12.19 18.49
CA LYS A 315 -31.48 -12.27 18.74
C LYS A 315 -31.81 -12.25 20.24
N LEU A 316 -31.13 -11.40 20.99
CA LEU A 316 -31.35 -11.24 22.43
C LEU A 316 -32.17 -9.99 22.73
N ASP A 317 -33.06 -10.10 23.73
CA ASP A 317 -33.74 -8.95 24.30
C ASP A 317 -32.79 -8.21 25.25
N GLY A 318 -32.42 -6.98 24.90
CA GLY A 318 -31.55 -6.12 25.71
C GLY A 318 -32.20 -5.62 27.00
N GLU A 319 -33.53 -5.71 27.12
CA GLU A 319 -34.29 -5.32 28.32
C GLU A 319 -34.30 -6.39 29.39
N LYS A 320 -33.96 -7.63 29.02
CA LYS A 320 -33.82 -8.77 29.92
C LYS A 320 -32.89 -8.45 31.09
N GLU A 321 -33.21 -8.93 32.28
CA GLU A 321 -32.31 -8.78 33.43
C GLU A 321 -31.07 -9.65 33.29
N CYS A 322 -29.92 -9.18 33.80
CA CYS A 322 -28.66 -9.93 33.76
C CYS A 322 -28.78 -11.31 34.43
N SER A 323 -29.57 -11.39 35.51
CA SER A 323 -29.85 -12.63 36.25
C SER A 323 -30.55 -13.71 35.40
N GLN A 324 -31.23 -13.30 34.33
CA GLN A 324 -32.00 -14.19 33.47
C GLN A 324 -31.18 -14.69 32.26
N VAL A 325 -29.95 -14.19 32.08
CA VAL A 325 -29.09 -14.60 30.96
C VAL A 325 -28.60 -16.03 31.17
N SER A 326 -29.03 -16.92 30.29
CA SER A 326 -28.77 -18.35 30.34
C SER A 326 -27.36 -18.70 29.86
N ALA A 327 -26.86 -19.89 30.24
CA ALA A 327 -25.55 -20.38 29.80
C ALA A 327 -25.43 -20.52 28.26
N SER A 328 -26.53 -20.84 27.56
CA SER A 328 -26.55 -20.92 26.10
C SER A 328 -26.41 -19.54 25.45
N GLU A 329 -27.11 -18.52 25.97
CA GLU A 329 -26.97 -17.12 25.54
C GLU A 329 -25.54 -16.64 25.79
N ARG A 330 -24.98 -16.88 26.99
CA ARG A 330 -23.57 -16.56 27.29
C ARG A 330 -22.60 -17.21 26.29
N LYS A 331 -22.81 -18.48 25.94
CA LYS A 331 -22.00 -19.18 24.94
C LYS A 331 -22.11 -18.53 23.55
N ALA A 332 -23.31 -18.14 23.12
CA ALA A 332 -23.51 -17.46 21.85
C ALA A 332 -22.81 -16.10 21.82
N ILE A 333 -22.93 -15.33 22.90
CA ILE A 333 -22.24 -14.05 23.09
C ILE A 333 -20.72 -14.21 22.95
N ARG A 334 -20.12 -15.16 23.69
CA ARG A 334 -18.68 -15.42 23.61
C ARG A 334 -18.25 -15.78 22.20
N LYS A 335 -19.00 -16.66 21.53
CA LYS A 335 -18.72 -17.04 20.14
C LYS A 335 -18.71 -15.82 19.23
N LEU A 336 -19.67 -14.89 19.38
CA LEU A 336 -19.71 -13.67 18.59
C LEU A 336 -18.54 -12.73 18.91
N PHE A 337 -18.19 -12.54 20.17
CA PHE A 337 -17.02 -11.75 20.58
C PHE A 337 -15.71 -12.26 20.00
N LYS A 338 -15.54 -13.58 19.93
CA LYS A 338 -14.30 -14.23 19.48
C LYS A 338 -14.26 -14.48 17.97
N ASN A 339 -15.41 -14.60 17.30
CA ASN A 339 -15.50 -15.04 15.91
C ASN A 339 -16.59 -14.28 15.12
N TRP A 340 -16.58 -12.95 15.17
CA TRP A 340 -17.54 -12.17 14.39
C TRP A 340 -17.23 -12.27 12.90
N THR A 341 -18.11 -12.94 12.16
CA THR A 341 -17.79 -13.47 10.82
C THR A 341 -18.37 -12.60 9.72
N PHE A 342 -17.53 -12.26 8.73
CA PHE A 342 -17.91 -11.50 7.55
C PHE A 342 -17.50 -12.24 6.28
N LYS A 343 -18.47 -12.60 5.44
CA LYS A 343 -18.21 -13.13 4.09
C LYS A 343 -17.80 -11.98 3.17
N ILE A 344 -16.62 -12.11 2.57
CA ILE A 344 -16.05 -11.13 1.67
C ILE A 344 -16.58 -11.40 0.26
N THR A 345 -17.11 -10.36 -0.38
CA THR A 345 -17.72 -10.43 -1.72
C THR A 345 -16.87 -9.79 -2.80
N GLY A 346 -15.87 -8.99 -2.41
CA GLY A 346 -15.11 -8.15 -3.33
C GLY A 346 -14.16 -7.22 -2.58
N HIS A 347 -13.68 -6.21 -3.30
CA HIS A 347 -12.84 -5.14 -2.79
C HIS A 347 -13.30 -3.80 -3.37
N ARG A 348 -12.84 -2.70 -2.77
CA ARG A 348 -13.12 -1.36 -3.29
C ARG A 348 -12.37 -1.08 -4.61
N PRO A 349 -12.80 -0.06 -5.37
CA PRO A 349 -12.17 0.33 -6.64
C PRO A 349 -10.70 0.79 -6.52
N TRP A 350 -10.05 1.00 -7.66
CA TRP A 350 -8.64 1.44 -7.76
C TRP A 350 -8.38 2.81 -7.11
N GLU A 351 -9.40 3.66 -7.03
CA GLU A 351 -9.37 4.97 -6.38
C GLU A 351 -9.15 4.88 -4.86
N GLU A 352 -9.43 3.71 -4.27
CA GLU A 352 -9.27 3.45 -2.84
C GLU A 352 -8.17 2.44 -2.53
N ALA A 353 -7.58 1.81 -3.56
CA ALA A 353 -6.40 0.98 -3.39
C ALA A 353 -5.18 1.86 -3.09
N ILE A 354 -4.35 1.48 -2.12
CA ILE A 354 -3.13 2.24 -1.81
C ILE A 354 -2.01 1.90 -2.79
N VAL A 355 -1.92 0.63 -3.20
CA VAL A 355 -0.89 0.13 -4.12
C VAL A 355 -1.48 -0.84 -5.15
N THR A 356 -0.74 -1.06 -6.22
CA THR A 356 -0.96 -2.12 -7.20
C THR A 356 -0.04 -3.30 -6.88
N ALA A 357 -0.61 -4.51 -6.78
CA ALA A 357 0.17 -5.76 -6.82
C ALA A 357 0.19 -6.31 -8.24
N GLY A 358 1.27 -6.98 -8.66
CA GLY A 358 1.56 -7.25 -10.07
C GLY A 358 2.40 -6.14 -10.69
N GLY A 359 2.74 -6.27 -11.97
CA GLY A 359 3.56 -5.29 -12.71
C GLY A 359 4.53 -5.96 -13.67
N VAL A 360 5.55 -5.24 -14.10
CA VAL A 360 6.60 -5.79 -14.97
C VAL A 360 7.34 -6.91 -14.22
N ALA A 361 7.38 -8.10 -14.83
CA ALA A 361 7.95 -9.29 -14.23
C ALA A 361 9.42 -9.06 -13.83
N THR A 362 9.71 -9.19 -12.53
CA THR A 362 11.07 -8.96 -12.00
C THR A 362 12.10 -9.99 -12.50
N SER A 363 11.65 -11.12 -13.04
CA SER A 363 12.48 -12.12 -13.73
C SER A 363 13.13 -11.55 -15.00
N GLU A 364 12.52 -10.55 -15.64
CA GLU A 364 12.98 -9.91 -16.87
C GLU A 364 13.76 -8.61 -16.61
N VAL A 365 14.00 -8.26 -15.34
CA VAL A 365 14.71 -7.05 -14.93
C VAL A 365 15.97 -7.43 -14.15
N SER A 366 17.06 -6.72 -14.40
CA SER A 366 18.31 -6.87 -13.67
C SER A 366 18.18 -6.28 -12.26
N PRO A 367 18.38 -7.05 -11.17
CA PRO A 367 18.29 -6.52 -9.81
C PRO A 367 19.46 -5.57 -9.48
N LYS A 368 20.54 -5.54 -10.28
CA LYS A 368 21.72 -4.70 -10.04
C LYS A 368 21.63 -3.32 -10.69
N THR A 369 20.93 -3.22 -11.81
CA THR A 369 20.87 -2.02 -12.66
C THR A 369 19.46 -1.52 -12.88
N MET A 370 18.43 -2.32 -12.57
CA MET A 370 17.05 -2.09 -12.98
C MET A 370 16.83 -2.08 -14.50
N GLU A 371 17.85 -2.45 -15.28
CA GLU A 371 17.76 -2.56 -16.73
C GLU A 371 16.96 -3.80 -17.11
N SER A 372 16.16 -3.67 -18.16
CA SER A 372 15.50 -4.77 -18.84
C SER A 372 16.54 -5.76 -19.38
N LYS A 373 16.21 -7.05 -19.32
CA LYS A 373 17.00 -8.12 -19.94
C LYS A 373 16.63 -8.36 -21.40
N LEU A 374 15.58 -7.71 -21.91
CA LEU A 374 15.03 -7.91 -23.25
C LEU A 374 15.45 -6.78 -24.20
N ILE A 375 15.22 -5.54 -23.76
CA ILE A 375 15.51 -4.29 -24.45
C ILE A 375 16.68 -3.58 -23.78
N ALA A 376 17.74 -3.33 -24.55
CA ALA A 376 18.91 -2.60 -24.08
C ALA A 376 18.58 -1.12 -23.87
N GLY A 377 19.01 -0.55 -22.74
CA GLY A 377 18.77 0.84 -22.39
C GLY A 377 17.41 1.15 -21.78
N LEU A 378 16.50 0.18 -21.70
CA LEU A 378 15.22 0.33 -21.00
C LEU A 378 15.37 -0.08 -19.52
N HIS A 379 14.88 0.73 -18.60
CA HIS A 379 14.94 0.49 -17.16
C HIS A 379 13.57 0.70 -16.51
N PHE A 380 13.36 0.09 -15.35
CA PHE A 380 12.10 0.15 -14.61
C PHE A 380 12.32 0.51 -13.14
N ALA A 381 11.54 1.42 -12.58
CA ALA A 381 11.67 1.81 -11.18
C ALA A 381 10.33 2.08 -10.50
N GLY A 382 10.24 1.75 -9.21
CA GLY A 382 9.06 1.90 -8.38
C GLY A 382 7.94 0.90 -8.68
N GLU A 383 6.70 1.31 -8.43
CA GLU A 383 5.48 0.48 -8.45
C GLU A 383 5.08 -0.05 -9.85
N VAL A 384 5.85 0.26 -10.90
CA VAL A 384 5.67 -0.36 -12.22
C VAL A 384 6.23 -1.78 -12.26
N LEU A 385 7.18 -2.11 -11.38
CA LEU A 385 7.70 -3.46 -11.19
C LEU A 385 6.67 -4.32 -10.45
N ASP A 386 6.70 -5.64 -10.65
CA ASP A 386 5.97 -6.60 -9.80
C ASP A 386 6.61 -6.68 -8.40
N LEU A 387 6.47 -5.59 -7.64
CA LEU A 387 6.96 -5.38 -6.29
C LEU A 387 5.96 -4.50 -5.53
N ASP A 388 5.23 -5.14 -4.63
CA ASP A 388 4.32 -4.47 -3.70
C ASP A 388 4.72 -4.77 -2.25
N ALA A 389 4.35 -3.93 -1.31
CA ALA A 389 4.68 -4.14 0.09
C ALA A 389 3.56 -3.73 1.04
N GLU A 390 3.69 -4.15 2.29
CA GLU A 390 2.78 -3.73 3.37
C GLU A 390 2.80 -2.21 3.60
N THR A 391 1.83 -1.71 4.38
CA THR A 391 1.87 -0.31 4.85
C THR A 391 3.02 -0.10 5.83
N GLY A 392 3.64 1.08 5.82
CA GLY A 392 4.70 1.40 6.79
C GLY A 392 5.94 2.07 6.24
N GLY A 393 5.88 2.64 5.02
CA GLY A 393 7.02 3.26 4.35
C GLY A 393 7.71 2.33 3.36
N PHE A 394 7.32 1.04 3.33
CA PHE A 394 7.96 0.03 2.50
C PHE A 394 7.89 0.36 1.00
N ASN A 395 6.70 0.66 0.48
CA ASN A 395 6.52 0.96 -0.95
C ASN A 395 7.30 2.21 -1.41
N LEU A 396 7.42 3.23 -0.55
CA LEU A 396 8.24 4.39 -0.86
C LEU A 396 9.73 4.04 -0.87
N GLN A 397 10.21 3.27 0.09
CA GLN A 397 11.60 2.78 0.05
C GLN A 397 11.92 1.92 -1.18
N ILE A 398 10.96 1.10 -1.66
CA ILE A 398 11.11 0.40 -2.96
C ILE A 398 11.33 1.42 -4.08
N ALA A 399 10.48 2.46 -4.14
CA ALA A 399 10.58 3.50 -5.15
C ALA A 399 11.93 4.26 -5.07
N TRP A 400 12.39 4.60 -3.86
CA TRP A 400 13.66 5.31 -3.69
C TRP A 400 14.85 4.49 -4.17
N SER A 401 14.92 3.23 -3.73
CA SER A 401 16.07 2.36 -3.98
C SER A 401 16.13 1.93 -5.44
N THR A 402 14.99 1.58 -6.04
CA THR A 402 14.94 1.19 -7.46
C THR A 402 15.17 2.39 -8.37
N GLY A 403 14.62 3.57 -8.02
CA GLY A 403 14.89 4.83 -8.73
C GLY A 403 16.37 5.19 -8.70
N TRP A 404 17.00 5.19 -7.52
CA TRP A 404 18.43 5.48 -7.38
C TRP A 404 19.30 4.53 -8.21
N VAL A 405 19.06 3.22 -8.12
CA VAL A 405 19.83 2.22 -8.86
C VAL A 405 19.68 2.36 -10.37
N ALA A 406 18.45 2.61 -10.85
CA ALA A 406 18.21 2.87 -12.26
C ALA A 406 18.95 4.13 -12.73
N GLY A 407 18.86 5.23 -11.98
CA GLY A 407 19.57 6.48 -12.29
C GLY A 407 21.09 6.33 -12.27
N ASP A 408 21.63 5.48 -11.39
CA ASP A 408 23.08 5.24 -11.32
C ASP A 408 23.60 4.39 -12.51
N ALA A 409 22.75 3.57 -13.13
CA ALA A 409 23.13 2.62 -14.18
C ALA A 409 23.05 3.17 -15.62
N VAL A 410 22.47 4.35 -15.81
CA VAL A 410 22.17 4.92 -17.14
C VAL A 410 23.21 5.92 -17.65
N LYS A 411 24.34 6.06 -16.96
CA LYS A 411 25.47 6.90 -17.39
C LYS A 411 26.74 6.07 -17.48
#